data_AF-A0A2V1E958-F1
#
_entry.id   AF-A0A2V1E958-F1
#
_cell.length_a   1.000
_cell.length_b   1.000
_cell.length_c   1.000
_cell.angle_alpha   90.00
_cell.angle_beta   90.00
_cell.angle_gamma   90.00
#
_symmetry.space_group_name_H-M   'P 1'
#
loop_
_entity.id
_entity.type
_entity.pdbx_description
1 polymer ?
#
loop_
_entity_poly.entity_id
_entity_poly.type
_entity_poly.pdbx_seq_one_letter_code
_entity_poly.pdbx_strand_id
1 'polypeptide(L)'
;MSFETVQNLRRPLLKGGVVLFLLLAIASYLNNLRKDLPSTTSSATQGPQVPEPKLLYDDLQTPQPGIEAEWSTSLDRYDMSASECSSKFSHLFPEIERAVEYRKGTRKVEPHDIDIGWKAEGAVRAMIYKQKLFILESNINDEYMISRALGTLHQIDRALTSSPERLPDIEFSFVVSDLPDPQHAHHTFWSLSRLVVDEETWLMPDFGYWSWPLDLVGNYEQIRAELSAKEPPWEQKITKALWRGAVKTNPVRSHLLQMTRDKEWADVQEVRWRNRTHVASGETSNALSMVDHCNYQFLIHTEGRSYSGRGKYLLNCESVTIMHKREWIEPHHSVLIATGPHQNFVEVERDFSDLESKVKDLLNDPERAKAIARNSATTFRDQYLSPASQACYWRHLIKAWAKVSFAPKPWVMISGKKQLRGVPFETFV
;
A
#
# COMPACT_ATOMS: atom_id res chain seq x y z
N MET A 1 -20.96 30.40 4.78
CA MET A 1 -20.92 29.34 3.76
C MET A 1 -21.81 28.21 4.25
N SER A 2 -22.86 27.93 3.49
CA SER A 2 -24.02 27.10 3.84
C SER A 2 -23.72 25.59 3.77
N PHE A 3 -24.54 24.84 4.49
CA PHE A 3 -24.55 23.39 4.73
C PHE A 3 -24.81 22.49 3.50
N GLU A 4 -24.49 22.94 2.28
CA GLU A 4 -24.91 22.27 1.04
C GLU A 4 -23.91 21.24 0.47
N THR A 5 -22.73 21.04 1.06
CA THR A 5 -21.71 20.15 0.47
C THR A 5 -21.77 18.69 0.96
N VAL A 6 -22.68 18.31 1.87
CA VAL A 6 -22.72 16.93 2.43
C VAL A 6 -23.97 16.12 2.04
N GLN A 7 -24.90 16.68 1.23
CA GLN A 7 -26.19 16.01 0.93
C GLN A 7 -26.36 15.42 -0.48
N ASN A 8 -25.33 15.36 -1.35
CA ASN A 8 -25.51 14.85 -2.71
C ASN A 8 -25.49 13.32 -2.90
N LEU A 9 -25.45 12.54 -1.81
CA LEU A 9 -25.61 11.08 -1.87
C LEU A 9 -27.07 10.71 -1.60
N ARG A 10 -27.94 10.80 -2.62
CA ARG A 10 -29.18 10.01 -2.81
C ARG A 10 -30.08 10.64 -3.89
N ARG A 11 -29.97 10.24 -5.16
CA ARG A 11 -31.10 10.09 -6.08
C ARG A 11 -30.80 9.04 -7.18
N PRO A 12 -31.71 8.09 -7.46
CA PRO A 12 -31.63 7.26 -8.65
C PRO A 12 -32.17 8.06 -9.85
N LEU A 13 -31.39 8.18 -10.92
CA LEU A 13 -31.84 8.75 -12.19
C LEU A 13 -32.73 7.75 -12.93
N LEU A 14 -34.04 8.03 -12.96
CA LEU A 14 -34.96 7.42 -13.92
C LEU A 14 -34.61 7.89 -15.34
N LYS A 15 -34.67 6.93 -16.27
CA LYS A 15 -34.52 7.10 -17.71
C LYS A 15 -35.59 8.05 -18.29
N GLY A 16 -35.18 8.90 -19.22
CA GLY A 16 -36.05 9.65 -20.12
C GLY A 16 -35.19 10.52 -21.04
N GLY A 17 -35.04 10.11 -22.30
CA GLY A 17 -34.16 10.78 -23.25
C GLY A 17 -34.78 12.01 -23.91
N VAL A 18 -33.93 12.90 -24.40
CA VAL A 18 -34.09 13.63 -25.68
C VAL A 18 -32.69 13.92 -26.23
N VAL A 19 -32.51 13.55 -27.50
CA VAL A 19 -31.36 13.81 -28.37
C VAL A 19 -31.48 15.22 -28.97
N LEU A 20 -30.43 16.06 -28.99
CA LEU A 20 -30.00 16.85 -30.17
C LEU A 20 -28.70 17.67 -29.94
N PHE A 21 -27.69 17.36 -30.78
CA PHE A 21 -26.68 18.23 -31.43
C PHE A 21 -25.86 19.27 -30.64
N LEU A 22 -24.53 19.09 -30.63
CA LEU A 22 -23.59 20.02 -31.28
C LEU A 22 -22.17 19.41 -31.36
N LEU A 23 -21.87 18.83 -32.53
CA LEU A 23 -20.53 18.56 -33.02
C LEU A 23 -20.05 19.81 -33.75
N LEU A 24 -18.88 20.35 -33.36
CA LEU A 24 -17.90 21.11 -34.17
C LEU A 24 -17.13 22.12 -33.28
N ALA A 25 -16.19 21.66 -32.46
CA ALA A 25 -15.19 22.55 -31.84
C ALA A 25 -13.92 21.84 -31.29
N ILE A 26 -13.54 20.65 -31.77
CA ILE A 26 -12.35 19.91 -31.25
C ILE A 26 -11.28 19.65 -32.34
N ALA A 27 -11.47 20.18 -33.55
CA ALA A 27 -10.50 20.00 -34.64
C ALA A 27 -9.45 21.13 -34.75
N SER A 28 -9.57 22.23 -34.00
CA SER A 28 -8.62 23.36 -34.06
C SER A 28 -7.61 23.41 -32.91
N TYR A 29 -7.74 22.56 -31.88
CA TYR A 29 -6.85 22.59 -30.71
C TYR A 29 -5.66 21.63 -30.82
N LEU A 30 -5.77 20.60 -31.67
CA LEU A 30 -4.75 19.55 -31.81
C LEU A 30 -3.64 19.85 -32.84
N ASN A 31 -3.67 21.01 -33.51
CA ASN A 31 -2.66 21.39 -34.50
C ASN A 31 -1.61 22.40 -33.99
N ASN A 32 -1.73 22.89 -32.75
CA ASN A 32 -0.86 23.94 -32.19
C ASN A 32 0.08 23.48 -31.07
N LEU A 33 0.23 22.17 -30.81
CA LEU A 33 1.19 21.63 -29.83
C LEU A 33 2.33 20.82 -30.48
N ARG A 34 2.60 21.02 -31.78
CA ARG A 34 3.64 20.30 -32.51
C ARG A 34 4.71 21.19 -33.17
N LYS A 35 5.03 22.32 -32.55
CA LYS A 35 6.26 23.06 -32.85
C LYS A 35 6.84 23.56 -31.55
N ASP A 36 8.15 23.34 -31.40
CA ASP A 36 9.04 23.77 -30.31
C ASP A 36 9.45 22.67 -29.31
N LEU A 37 10.25 21.71 -29.79
CA LEU A 37 11.25 21.04 -28.96
C LEU A 37 12.65 21.49 -29.41
N PRO A 38 13.47 22.12 -28.54
CA PRO A 38 14.90 22.23 -28.75
C PRO A 38 15.59 20.89 -28.42
N SER A 39 16.49 20.47 -29.29
CA SER A 39 17.41 19.36 -29.07
C SER A 39 18.49 19.75 -28.06
N THR A 40 18.52 19.09 -26.90
CA THR A 40 19.66 19.13 -25.99
C THR A 40 20.15 17.71 -25.70
N THR A 41 21.32 17.41 -26.23
CA THR A 41 22.23 16.36 -25.78
C THR A 41 22.63 16.63 -24.32
N SER A 42 22.48 15.64 -23.43
CA SER A 42 23.09 15.67 -22.11
C SER A 42 23.41 14.27 -21.61
N SER A 43 24.64 14.17 -21.13
CA SER A 43 25.36 13.06 -20.53
C SER A 43 24.60 12.30 -19.44
N ALA A 44 24.87 11.00 -19.36
CA ALA A 44 24.48 10.13 -18.27
C ALA A 44 25.07 10.60 -16.94
N THR A 45 24.22 11.14 -16.07
CA THR A 45 24.48 11.29 -14.64
C THR A 45 23.69 10.22 -13.90
N GLN A 46 24.40 9.38 -13.15
CA GLN A 46 23.81 8.43 -12.21
C GLN A 46 22.90 9.19 -11.23
N GLY A 47 21.64 8.78 -11.16
CA GLY A 47 20.70 9.30 -10.17
C GLY A 47 21.16 8.95 -8.74
N PRO A 48 20.75 9.73 -7.74
CA PRO A 48 21.14 9.50 -6.35
C PRO A 48 20.68 8.11 -5.88
N GLN A 49 21.62 7.29 -5.44
CA GLN A 49 21.35 6.01 -4.78
C GLN A 49 20.65 6.27 -3.44
N VAL A 50 19.57 5.52 -3.19
CA VAL A 50 18.89 5.48 -1.88
C VAL A 50 19.89 5.00 -0.83
N PRO A 51 20.14 5.74 0.27
CA PRO A 51 21.01 5.27 1.33
C PRO A 51 20.44 4.01 1.98
N GLU A 52 21.22 2.94 1.97
CA GLU A 52 20.91 1.70 2.68
C GLU A 52 20.82 1.99 4.20
N PRO A 53 19.72 1.63 4.89
CA PRO A 53 19.62 1.82 6.33
C PRO A 53 20.71 0.99 7.03
N LYS A 54 21.42 1.58 8.00
CA LYS A 54 22.36 0.85 8.85
C LYS A 54 21.63 -0.28 9.57
N LEU A 55 21.98 -1.51 9.19
CA LEU A 55 21.46 -2.76 9.72
C LEU A 55 21.82 -2.89 11.22
N LEU A 56 20.81 -2.90 12.10
CA LEU A 56 20.90 -3.31 13.50
C LEU A 56 19.97 -4.52 13.66
N TYR A 57 20.47 -5.72 13.35
CA TYR A 57 19.67 -6.96 13.26
C TYR A 57 20.19 -8.07 14.20
N ASP A 58 20.44 -7.73 15.46
CA ASP A 58 20.88 -8.74 16.44
C ASP A 58 19.72 -9.46 17.17
N ASP A 59 18.44 -9.11 16.92
CA ASP A 59 17.30 -9.62 17.71
C ASP A 59 16.29 -10.51 16.95
N LEU A 60 16.59 -10.96 15.72
CA LEU A 60 15.71 -11.92 15.03
C LEU A 60 15.93 -13.34 15.57
N GLN A 61 15.00 -13.81 16.40
CA GLN A 61 15.01 -15.19 16.92
C GLN A 61 14.95 -16.21 15.78
N THR A 62 15.89 -17.16 15.77
CA THR A 62 15.94 -18.30 14.85
C THR A 62 14.86 -19.33 15.18
N PRO A 63 14.03 -19.77 14.21
CA PRO A 63 13.16 -20.93 14.39
C PRO A 63 13.98 -22.23 14.53
N GLN A 64 13.60 -23.09 15.47
CA GLN A 64 14.16 -24.43 15.64
C GLN A 64 13.74 -25.33 14.44
N PRO A 65 14.63 -26.17 13.90
CA PRO A 65 14.28 -27.08 12.81
C PRO A 65 13.48 -28.28 13.35
N GLY A 66 12.28 -28.55 12.81
CA GLY A 66 11.65 -29.87 12.97
C GLY A 66 10.14 -29.95 13.12
N ILE A 67 9.39 -28.85 13.05
CA ILE A 67 7.92 -28.88 13.05
C ILE A 67 7.46 -28.11 11.80
N GLU A 68 6.55 -28.70 11.00
CA GLU A 68 5.79 -27.92 10.01
C GLU A 68 5.20 -26.72 10.75
N ALA A 69 5.73 -25.52 10.48
CA ALA A 69 5.40 -24.35 11.28
C ALA A 69 3.94 -23.97 11.04
N GLU A 70 3.08 -24.41 11.94
CA GLU A 70 1.70 -23.94 12.03
C GLU A 70 1.73 -22.41 12.11
N TRP A 71 0.87 -21.74 11.33
CA TRP A 71 0.83 -20.28 11.29
C TRP A 71 0.67 -19.74 12.71
N SER A 72 1.51 -18.77 13.10
CA SER A 72 1.43 -18.21 14.44
C SER A 72 0.15 -17.38 14.59
N THR A 73 -0.82 -17.92 15.35
CA THR A 73 -2.07 -17.21 15.67
C THR A 73 -1.91 -16.19 16.80
N SER A 74 -0.74 -16.15 17.45
CA SER A 74 -0.48 -15.26 18.59
C SER A 74 -0.59 -13.77 18.27
N LEU A 75 -0.46 -13.41 16.99
CA LEU A 75 -0.56 -12.04 16.48
C LEU A 75 -1.89 -11.77 15.73
N ASP A 76 -2.84 -12.69 15.77
CA ASP A 76 -4.19 -12.51 15.23
C ASP A 76 -5.12 -11.83 16.25
N ARG A 77 -4.65 -10.69 16.77
CA ARG A 77 -5.34 -9.86 17.77
C ARG A 77 -5.08 -8.39 17.51
N TYR A 78 -5.93 -7.52 18.03
CA TYR A 78 -5.83 -6.07 17.76
C TYR A 78 -5.54 -5.23 19.00
N ASP A 79 -5.51 -5.81 20.19
CA ASP A 79 -5.55 -5.12 21.49
C ASP A 79 -4.18 -4.99 22.19
N MET A 80 -3.08 -5.11 21.44
CA MET A 80 -1.73 -4.91 22.01
C MET A 80 -1.53 -3.49 22.56
N SER A 81 -0.88 -3.41 23.72
CA SER A 81 -0.41 -2.15 24.33
C SER A 81 0.71 -1.51 23.52
N ALA A 82 1.01 -0.24 23.76
CA ALA A 82 2.14 0.42 23.09
C ALA A 82 3.49 -0.26 23.36
N SER A 83 3.68 -0.77 24.58
CA SER A 83 4.92 -1.46 24.96
C SER A 83 5.08 -2.76 24.18
N GLU A 84 4.03 -3.56 24.05
CA GLU A 84 4.01 -4.78 23.25
C GLU A 84 4.21 -4.47 21.77
N CYS A 85 3.51 -3.46 21.22
CA CYS A 85 3.70 -3.02 19.84
C CYS A 85 5.15 -2.63 19.54
N SER A 86 5.77 -1.83 20.43
CA SER A 86 7.14 -1.34 20.25
C SER A 86 8.17 -2.47 20.36
N SER A 87 7.91 -3.43 21.25
CA SER A 87 8.77 -4.61 21.43
C SER A 87 8.65 -5.58 20.26
N LYS A 88 7.42 -5.87 19.79
CA LYS A 88 7.17 -6.87 18.74
C LYS A 88 7.37 -6.34 17.32
N PHE A 89 7.24 -5.04 17.08
CA PHE A 89 7.31 -4.44 15.74
C PHE A 89 8.31 -3.29 15.67
N SER A 90 9.41 -3.38 16.42
CA SER A 90 10.44 -2.34 16.55
C SER A 90 10.97 -1.82 15.19
N HIS A 91 11.06 -2.69 14.18
CA HIS A 91 11.59 -2.34 12.87
C HIS A 91 10.53 -1.85 11.87
N LEU A 92 9.26 -1.73 12.27
CA LEU A 92 8.16 -1.35 11.38
C LEU A 92 7.94 0.17 11.28
N PHE A 93 8.37 0.93 12.29
CA PHE A 93 8.09 2.36 12.39
C PHE A 93 9.12 3.37 11.81
N PRO A 94 10.27 3.00 11.19
CA PRO A 94 11.25 3.98 10.71
C PRO A 94 10.68 5.10 9.83
N GLU A 95 9.74 4.80 8.94
CA GLU A 95 9.16 5.81 8.03
C GLU A 95 8.28 6.85 8.74
N ILE A 96 7.64 6.44 9.86
CA ILE A 96 6.91 7.35 10.75
C ILE A 96 7.91 8.23 11.50
N GLU A 97 8.97 7.63 12.07
CA GLU A 97 9.97 8.37 12.84
C GLU A 97 10.75 9.36 11.97
N ARG A 98 11.05 9.00 10.71
CA ARG A 98 11.60 9.92 9.71
C ARG A 98 10.69 11.13 9.51
N ALA A 99 9.37 10.92 9.39
CA ALA A 99 8.43 12.01 9.19
C ALA A 99 8.35 12.95 10.40
N VAL A 100 8.43 12.38 11.62
CA VAL A 100 8.51 13.14 12.87
C VAL A 100 9.78 13.99 12.90
N GLU A 101 10.93 13.41 12.54
CA GLU A 101 12.21 14.12 12.56
C GLU A 101 12.24 15.26 11.54
N TYR A 102 11.76 15.01 10.32
CA TYR A 102 11.60 16.04 9.31
C TYR A 102 10.75 17.23 9.81
N ARG A 103 9.64 16.95 10.50
CA ARG A 103 8.77 18.00 11.06
C ARG A 103 9.39 18.76 12.23
N LYS A 104 10.18 18.09 13.08
CA LYS A 104 10.92 18.77 14.16
C LYS A 104 11.99 19.70 13.61
N GLY A 105 12.65 19.32 12.52
CA GLY A 105 13.65 20.12 11.83
C GLY A 105 13.08 21.31 11.04
N THR A 106 11.77 21.34 10.79
CA THR A 106 11.08 22.39 10.04
C THR A 106 10.14 23.17 10.94
N ARG A 107 8.84 22.87 10.89
CA ARG A 107 7.80 23.42 11.77
C ARG A 107 6.71 22.39 12.03
N LYS A 108 5.95 22.60 13.10
CA LYS A 108 4.75 21.81 13.37
C LYS A 108 3.77 21.90 12.19
N VAL A 109 3.02 20.83 11.99
CA VAL A 109 1.89 20.79 11.06
C VAL A 109 0.84 21.80 11.54
N GLU A 110 0.37 22.61 10.61
CA GLU A 110 -0.66 23.63 10.80
C GLU A 110 -1.94 23.26 10.04
N PRO A 111 -3.10 23.84 10.38
CA PRO A 111 -4.38 23.44 9.79
C PRO A 111 -4.45 23.53 8.26
N HIS A 112 -3.74 24.46 7.61
CA HIS A 112 -3.72 24.60 6.15
C HIS A 112 -2.83 23.58 5.44
N ASP A 113 -1.87 22.98 6.15
CA ASP A 113 -0.95 22.00 5.56
C ASP A 113 -1.69 20.71 5.15
N ILE A 114 -2.79 20.42 5.84
CA ILE A 114 -3.63 19.22 5.66
C ILE A 114 -4.90 19.51 4.87
N ASP A 115 -4.99 20.67 4.22
CA ASP A 115 -6.11 20.98 3.34
C ASP A 115 -6.14 20.00 2.17
N ILE A 116 -7.35 19.62 1.75
CA ILE A 116 -7.55 18.65 0.66
C ILE A 116 -8.10 19.29 -0.62
N GLY A 117 -8.33 20.61 -0.63
CA GLY A 117 -8.89 21.34 -1.78
C GLY A 117 -8.05 21.28 -3.06
N TRP A 118 -6.75 21.01 -2.94
CA TRP A 118 -5.85 20.79 -4.08
C TRP A 118 -6.06 19.44 -4.78
N LYS A 119 -6.67 18.47 -4.09
CA LYS A 119 -6.86 17.10 -4.57
C LYS A 119 -8.31 16.88 -4.99
N ALA A 120 -8.55 16.79 -6.29
CA ALA A 120 -9.90 16.65 -6.86
C ALA A 120 -10.62 15.34 -6.46
N GLU A 121 -9.88 14.26 -6.21
CA GLU A 121 -10.45 12.97 -5.80
C GLU A 121 -9.50 12.14 -4.93
N GLY A 122 -10.06 11.31 -4.07
CA GLY A 122 -9.37 10.31 -3.27
C GLY A 122 -8.73 10.87 -2.00
N ALA A 123 -9.20 12.01 -1.50
CA ALA A 123 -8.70 12.63 -0.27
C ALA A 123 -9.80 12.73 0.79
N VAL A 124 -9.42 12.54 2.06
CA VAL A 124 -10.30 12.69 3.22
C VAL A 124 -9.57 13.49 4.28
N ARG A 125 -10.27 14.43 4.90
CA ARG A 125 -9.84 15.11 6.13
C ARG A 125 -10.66 14.57 7.29
N ALA A 126 -9.98 14.13 8.34
CA ALA A 126 -10.60 13.47 9.48
C ALA A 126 -10.04 13.99 10.80
N MET A 127 -10.78 13.73 11.88
CA MET A 127 -10.42 14.07 13.24
C MET A 127 -10.65 12.86 14.13
N ILE A 128 -9.68 12.59 15.00
CA ILE A 128 -9.87 11.73 16.16
C ILE A 128 -10.12 12.64 17.36
N TYR A 129 -11.26 12.45 18.02
CA TYR A 129 -11.61 13.19 19.23
C TYR A 129 -12.27 12.25 20.23
N LYS A 130 -11.70 12.16 21.44
CA LYS A 130 -12.15 11.26 22.50
C LYS A 130 -12.30 9.81 22.03
N GLN A 131 -11.27 9.28 21.35
CA GLN A 131 -11.23 7.90 20.84
C GLN A 131 -12.27 7.61 19.74
N LYS A 132 -12.89 8.63 19.15
CA LYS A 132 -13.90 8.49 18.09
C LYS A 132 -13.43 9.19 16.82
N LEU A 133 -13.76 8.57 15.68
CA LEU A 133 -13.40 9.05 14.35
C LEU A 133 -14.52 9.93 13.78
N PHE A 134 -14.17 11.10 13.27
CA PHE A 134 -15.07 12.06 12.63
C PHE A 134 -14.53 12.46 11.27
N ILE A 135 -15.41 12.48 10.27
CA ILE A 135 -15.06 12.86 8.90
C ILE A 135 -15.41 14.34 8.74
N LEU A 136 -14.41 15.16 8.45
CA LEU A 136 -14.54 16.61 8.33
C LEU A 136 -14.84 17.04 6.89
N GLU A 137 -14.15 16.42 5.93
CA GLU A 137 -14.24 16.73 4.50
C GLU A 137 -13.85 15.49 3.70
N SER A 138 -14.45 15.27 2.54
CA SER A 138 -14.12 14.15 1.65
C SER A 138 -14.30 14.54 0.18
N ASN A 139 -13.23 14.36 -0.59
CA ASN A 139 -13.24 14.48 -2.05
C ASN A 139 -13.27 13.08 -2.65
N ILE A 140 -14.37 12.35 -2.48
CA ILE A 140 -14.52 10.97 -2.97
C ILE A 140 -15.81 10.88 -3.77
N ASN A 141 -15.70 10.58 -5.05
CA ASN A 141 -16.82 10.72 -5.98
C ASN A 141 -17.08 9.44 -6.81
N ASP A 142 -16.16 8.47 -6.83
CA ASP A 142 -16.34 7.18 -7.52
C ASP A 142 -16.32 5.96 -6.58
N GLU A 143 -17.06 4.90 -6.94
CA GLU A 143 -17.22 3.66 -6.14
C GLU A 143 -15.88 2.99 -5.79
N TYR A 144 -14.91 3.07 -6.69
CA TYR A 144 -13.59 2.48 -6.48
C TYR A 144 -12.84 3.21 -5.36
N MET A 145 -12.86 4.55 -5.36
CA MET A 145 -12.25 5.35 -4.30
C MET A 145 -13.03 5.25 -2.97
N ILE A 146 -14.36 5.11 -3.02
CA ILE A 146 -15.19 4.85 -1.83
C ILE A 146 -14.69 3.58 -1.11
N SER A 147 -14.52 2.47 -1.84
CA SER A 147 -14.09 1.21 -1.22
C SER A 147 -12.73 1.32 -0.51
N ARG A 148 -11.79 2.08 -1.10
CA ARG A 148 -10.46 2.30 -0.53
C ARG A 148 -10.52 3.16 0.72
N ALA A 149 -11.24 4.27 0.66
CA ALA A 149 -11.38 5.18 1.80
C ALA A 149 -12.11 4.53 2.97
N LEU A 150 -13.19 3.78 2.70
CA LEU A 150 -13.88 3.01 3.75
C LEU A 150 -12.97 1.95 4.34
N GLY A 151 -12.19 1.23 3.52
CA GLY A 151 -11.19 0.28 4.00
C GLY A 151 -10.17 0.92 4.93
N THR A 152 -9.64 2.09 4.57
CA THR A 152 -8.73 2.87 5.42
C THR A 152 -9.40 3.34 6.72
N LEU A 153 -10.61 3.91 6.64
CA LEU A 153 -11.35 4.40 7.82
C LEU A 153 -11.71 3.26 8.78
N HIS A 154 -12.09 2.08 8.27
CA HIS A 154 -12.36 0.90 9.09
C HIS A 154 -11.10 0.38 9.80
N GLN A 155 -9.92 0.44 9.17
CA GLN A 155 -8.67 0.10 9.86
C GLN A 155 -8.37 1.09 10.99
N ILE A 156 -8.56 2.40 10.76
CA ILE A 156 -8.40 3.44 11.79
C ILE A 156 -9.37 3.18 12.94
N ASP A 157 -10.66 2.98 12.65
CA ASP A 157 -11.68 2.72 13.66
C ASP A 157 -11.38 1.44 14.47
N ARG A 158 -10.96 0.36 13.80
CA ARG A 158 -10.49 -0.87 14.48
C ARG A 158 -9.32 -0.58 15.41
N ALA A 159 -8.31 0.16 14.94
CA ALA A 159 -7.16 0.52 15.76
C ALA A 159 -7.55 1.39 16.98
N LEU A 160 -8.55 2.27 16.83
CA LEU A 160 -9.09 3.10 17.91
C LEU A 160 -9.87 2.30 18.94
N THR A 161 -10.81 1.48 18.49
CA THR A 161 -11.78 0.77 19.35
C THR A 161 -11.17 -0.41 20.09
N SER A 162 -10.18 -1.08 19.50
CA SER A 162 -9.43 -2.14 20.17
C SER A 162 -8.24 -1.66 20.99
N SER A 163 -7.99 -0.34 21.06
CA SER A 163 -6.83 0.20 21.79
C SER A 163 -7.00 0.00 23.30
N PRO A 164 -6.06 -0.67 24.00
CA PRO A 164 -6.10 -0.77 25.45
C PRO A 164 -5.75 0.57 26.14
N GLU A 165 -5.23 1.52 25.38
CA GLU A 165 -4.82 2.84 25.85
C GLU A 165 -5.56 3.93 25.08
N ARG A 166 -5.81 5.06 25.75
CA ARG A 166 -6.38 6.22 25.08
C ARG A 166 -5.40 6.82 24.09
N LEU A 167 -5.84 7.03 22.85
CA LEU A 167 -5.07 7.72 21.81
C LEU A 167 -5.31 9.23 21.85
N PRO A 168 -4.33 10.05 21.40
CA PRO A 168 -4.45 11.50 21.40
C PRO A 168 -5.52 11.99 20.42
N ASP A 169 -6.09 13.16 20.72
CA ASP A 169 -6.97 13.87 19.81
C ASP A 169 -6.12 14.53 18.70
N ILE A 170 -6.42 14.25 17.43
CA ILE A 170 -5.67 14.77 16.28
C ILE A 170 -6.59 15.14 15.12
N GLU A 171 -6.11 16.01 14.23
CA GLU A 171 -6.70 16.27 12.91
C GLU A 171 -5.65 15.97 11.83
N PHE A 172 -6.07 15.34 10.74
CA PHE A 172 -5.19 14.86 9.68
C PHE A 172 -5.95 14.75 8.36
N SER A 173 -5.20 14.61 7.27
CA SER A 173 -5.74 14.23 5.97
C SER A 173 -4.99 13.03 5.41
N PHE A 174 -5.67 12.24 4.59
CA PHE A 174 -5.07 11.11 3.89
C PHE A 174 -5.57 11.00 2.45
N VAL A 175 -4.75 10.39 1.59
CA VAL A 175 -5.01 10.20 0.17
C VAL A 175 -4.93 8.70 -0.18
N VAL A 176 -5.98 8.20 -0.81
CA VAL A 176 -6.13 6.78 -1.21
C VAL A 176 -5.90 6.51 -2.70
N SER A 177 -5.49 7.54 -3.46
CA SER A 177 -5.05 7.38 -4.85
C SER A 177 -3.70 6.66 -4.92
N ASP A 178 -3.46 5.86 -5.97
CA ASP A 178 -2.16 5.22 -6.20
C ASP A 178 -1.02 6.25 -6.25
N LEU A 179 -1.18 7.28 -7.10
CA LEU A 179 -0.28 8.43 -7.16
C LEU A 179 -0.86 9.55 -6.28
N PRO A 180 -0.29 9.79 -5.09
CA PRO A 180 -0.88 10.72 -4.14
C PRO A 180 -0.77 12.17 -4.61
N ASP A 181 0.44 12.62 -4.95
CA ASP A 181 0.74 13.95 -5.48
C ASP A 181 1.68 13.84 -6.70
N PRO A 182 1.12 13.83 -7.93
CA PRO A 182 1.94 13.76 -9.15
C PRO A 182 2.85 14.96 -9.37
N GLN A 183 2.65 16.08 -8.66
CA GLN A 183 3.44 17.29 -8.81
C GLN A 183 4.56 17.39 -7.79
N HIS A 184 4.62 16.47 -6.81
CA HIS A 184 5.56 16.55 -5.68
C HIS A 184 5.52 17.93 -5.01
N ALA A 185 4.31 18.49 -4.84
CA ALA A 185 4.11 19.85 -4.38
C ALA A 185 4.18 19.97 -2.84
N HIS A 186 4.81 18.99 -2.17
CA HIS A 186 5.12 18.99 -0.74
C HIS A 186 3.88 19.15 0.16
N HIS A 187 2.72 18.65 -0.26
CA HIS A 187 1.52 18.63 0.57
C HIS A 187 1.69 17.69 1.77
N THR A 188 1.03 18.00 2.89
CA THR A 188 1.16 17.24 4.13
C THR A 188 -0.05 16.36 4.36
N PHE A 189 0.08 15.06 4.13
CA PHE A 189 -1.01 14.09 4.26
C PHE A 189 -0.45 12.68 4.45
N TRP A 190 -1.32 11.73 4.80
CA TRP A 190 -0.98 10.32 4.89
C TRP A 190 -1.26 9.60 3.56
N SER A 191 -0.33 8.76 3.10
CA SER A 191 -0.38 8.09 1.80
C SER A 191 -0.03 6.62 1.88
N LEU A 192 -0.53 5.86 0.90
CA LEU A 192 -0.29 4.42 0.73
C LEU A 192 1.18 4.12 0.37
N SER A 193 1.84 5.06 -0.31
CA SER A 193 3.24 4.97 -0.71
C SER A 193 3.83 6.36 -0.91
N ARG A 194 5.16 6.48 -0.91
CA ARG A 194 5.86 7.74 -1.20
C ARG A 194 7.15 7.51 -1.96
N LEU A 195 7.67 8.55 -2.61
CA LEU A 195 9.06 8.59 -3.04
C LEU A 195 9.94 9.18 -1.93
N VAL A 196 11.26 8.97 -2.04
CA VAL A 196 12.26 9.57 -1.13
C VAL A 196 12.14 11.09 -1.10
N VAL A 197 11.84 11.72 -2.24
CA VAL A 197 11.71 13.18 -2.39
C VAL A 197 10.48 13.78 -1.69
N ASP A 198 9.48 12.96 -1.33
CA ASP A 198 8.23 13.39 -0.72
C ASP A 198 8.34 13.44 0.82
N GLU A 199 9.19 14.32 1.35
CA GLU A 199 9.50 14.36 2.78
C GLU A 199 8.30 14.73 3.67
N GLU A 200 7.39 15.57 3.16
CA GLU A 200 6.16 15.98 3.84
C GLU A 200 5.09 14.89 3.90
N THR A 201 5.21 13.85 3.07
CA THR A 201 4.25 12.76 2.97
C THR A 201 4.53 11.70 4.04
N TRP A 202 3.49 11.31 4.78
CA TRP A 202 3.56 10.26 5.80
C TRP A 202 3.02 8.95 5.24
N LEU A 203 3.64 7.83 5.55
CA LEU A 203 3.12 6.52 5.15
C LEU A 203 2.00 6.06 6.08
N MET A 204 0.95 5.49 5.48
CA MET A 204 -0.11 4.77 6.17
C MET A 204 -0.25 3.35 5.58
N PRO A 205 -0.83 2.41 6.34
CA PRO A 205 -1.16 1.08 5.82
C PRO A 205 -2.11 1.15 4.61
N ASP A 206 -1.90 0.24 3.68
CA ASP A 206 -2.73 0.08 2.49
C ASP A 206 -4.19 -0.29 2.83
N PHE A 207 -5.17 0.23 2.08
CA PHE A 207 -6.59 -0.08 2.30
C PHE A 207 -6.90 -1.58 2.20
N GLY A 208 -6.12 -2.31 1.40
CA GLY A 208 -6.28 -3.74 1.17
C GLY A 208 -5.90 -4.62 2.37
N TYR A 209 -5.34 -4.07 3.45
CA TYR A 209 -5.25 -4.78 4.74
C TYR A 209 -6.62 -4.94 5.41
N TRP A 210 -7.63 -4.18 4.99
CA TRP A 210 -9.03 -4.44 5.31
C TRP A 210 -9.65 -5.37 4.26
N SER A 211 -9.82 -4.82 3.05
CA SER A 211 -10.40 -5.52 1.92
C SER A 211 -10.06 -4.81 0.63
N TRP A 212 -9.86 -5.59 -0.43
CA TRP A 212 -9.82 -5.08 -1.80
C TRP A 212 -10.87 -5.82 -2.62
N PRO A 213 -12.01 -5.20 -2.95
CA PRO A 213 -13.15 -5.88 -3.58
C PRO A 213 -12.91 -6.14 -5.08
N LEU A 214 -11.93 -6.98 -5.39
CA LEU A 214 -11.66 -7.55 -6.71
C LEU A 214 -11.98 -9.05 -6.68
N ASP A 215 -12.41 -9.64 -7.79
CA ASP A 215 -12.74 -11.07 -7.84
C ASP A 215 -11.56 -11.99 -7.47
N LEU A 216 -10.31 -11.54 -7.70
CA LEU A 216 -9.08 -12.29 -7.41
C LEU A 216 -8.44 -11.95 -6.05
N VAL A 217 -9.01 -10.96 -5.37
CA VAL A 217 -8.56 -10.46 -4.06
C VAL A 217 -9.78 -10.46 -3.14
N GLY A 218 -9.68 -9.87 -1.96
CA GLY A 218 -10.80 -9.81 -1.04
C GLY A 218 -10.38 -9.28 0.31
N ASN A 219 -11.09 -9.73 1.34
CA ASN A 219 -10.74 -9.46 2.72
C ASN A 219 -9.38 -10.06 3.05
N TYR A 220 -8.52 -9.28 3.71
CA TYR A 220 -7.15 -9.68 3.99
C TYR A 220 -7.07 -10.88 4.95
N GLU A 221 -7.91 -10.89 5.99
CA GLU A 221 -7.95 -11.97 6.98
C GLU A 221 -8.51 -13.27 6.38
N GLN A 222 -9.52 -13.17 5.52
CA GLN A 222 -10.01 -14.30 4.74
C GLN A 222 -8.90 -14.89 3.87
N ILE A 223 -8.15 -14.05 3.14
CA ILE A 223 -7.03 -14.54 2.32
C ILE A 223 -5.99 -15.23 3.21
N ARG A 224 -5.60 -14.65 4.35
CA ARG A 224 -4.66 -15.30 5.28
C ARG A 224 -5.16 -16.66 5.78
N ALA A 225 -6.44 -16.75 6.14
CA ALA A 225 -7.04 -18.02 6.57
C ALA A 225 -7.04 -19.07 5.45
N GLU A 226 -7.38 -18.67 4.22
CA GLU A 226 -7.34 -19.57 3.06
C GLU A 226 -5.92 -20.00 2.70
N LEU A 227 -4.94 -19.10 2.80
CA LEU A 227 -3.53 -19.41 2.62
C LEU A 227 -3.06 -20.45 3.66
N SER A 228 -3.37 -20.24 4.93
CA SER A 228 -3.04 -21.17 6.00
C SER A 228 -3.62 -22.57 5.78
N ALA A 229 -4.77 -22.68 5.12
CA ALA A 229 -5.44 -23.96 4.88
C ALA A 229 -5.02 -24.65 3.58
N LYS A 230 -4.54 -23.90 2.58
CA LYS A 230 -4.36 -24.40 1.21
C LYS A 230 -2.92 -24.36 0.71
N GLU A 231 -2.04 -23.59 1.34
CA GLU A 231 -0.66 -23.45 0.88
C GLU A 231 0.07 -24.81 0.95
N PRO A 232 0.62 -25.31 -0.16
CA PRO A 232 1.35 -26.58 -0.16
C PRO A 232 2.75 -26.40 0.45
N PRO A 233 3.33 -27.47 1.04
CA PRO A 233 4.73 -27.49 1.45
C PRO A 233 5.67 -27.14 0.30
N TRP A 234 6.84 -26.57 0.63
CA TRP A 234 7.83 -26.10 -0.35
C TRP A 234 8.16 -27.11 -1.47
N GLU A 235 8.30 -28.40 -1.12
CA GLU A 235 8.63 -29.49 -2.04
C GLU A 235 7.52 -29.78 -3.07
N GLN A 236 6.28 -29.38 -2.77
CA GLN A 236 5.12 -29.58 -3.64
C GLN A 236 4.78 -28.33 -4.46
N LYS A 237 5.46 -27.21 -4.20
CA LYS A 237 5.29 -25.98 -4.97
C LYS A 237 5.91 -26.12 -6.37
N ILE A 238 5.31 -25.44 -7.34
CA ILE A 238 5.78 -25.34 -8.71
C ILE A 238 7.11 -24.56 -8.74
N THR A 239 8.15 -25.19 -9.26
CA THR A 239 9.51 -24.64 -9.39
C THR A 239 9.62 -23.68 -10.58
N LYS A 240 8.85 -22.58 -10.54
CA LYS A 240 8.89 -21.49 -11.53
C LYS A 240 8.74 -20.13 -10.87
N ALA A 241 9.28 -19.10 -11.53
CA ALA A 241 9.03 -17.71 -11.20
C ALA A 241 7.70 -17.23 -11.77
N LEU A 242 6.75 -16.94 -10.89
CA LEU A 242 5.39 -16.53 -11.25
C LEU A 242 5.25 -15.00 -11.26
N TRP A 243 4.56 -14.49 -12.27
CA TRP A 243 3.94 -13.17 -12.22
C TRP A 243 2.63 -13.11 -13.03
N ARG A 244 1.64 -12.42 -12.47
CA ARG A 244 0.37 -12.08 -13.14
C ARG A 244 0.01 -10.62 -12.89
N GLY A 245 -0.18 -9.83 -13.94
CA GLY A 245 -0.56 -8.42 -13.76
C GLY A 245 -0.82 -7.61 -15.01
N ALA A 246 -1.36 -6.40 -14.81
CA ALA A 246 -1.62 -5.46 -15.89
C ALA A 246 -0.33 -4.73 -16.29
N VAL A 247 0.14 -4.94 -17.53
CA VAL A 247 1.44 -4.42 -18.01
C VAL A 247 1.44 -2.91 -18.14
N LYS A 248 0.34 -2.33 -18.67
CA LYS A 248 0.21 -0.89 -18.96
C LYS A 248 0.26 0.03 -17.73
N THR A 249 0.36 -0.52 -16.51
CA THR A 249 0.39 0.27 -15.28
C THR A 249 1.76 0.79 -14.92
N ASN A 250 2.84 0.14 -15.40
CA ASN A 250 4.23 0.58 -15.18
C ASN A 250 5.15 0.02 -16.28
N PRO A 251 6.05 0.83 -16.88
CA PRO A 251 7.04 0.36 -17.86
C PRO A 251 7.87 -0.85 -17.40
N VAL A 252 8.20 -0.95 -16.10
CA VAL A 252 8.98 -2.08 -15.53
C VAL A 252 8.37 -3.44 -15.84
N ARG A 253 7.04 -3.51 -15.95
CA ARG A 253 6.30 -4.75 -16.25
C ARG A 253 6.51 -5.21 -17.69
N SER A 254 6.80 -4.30 -18.61
CA SER A 254 7.14 -4.64 -19.99
C SER A 254 8.54 -5.24 -20.07
N HIS A 255 9.50 -4.71 -19.30
CA HIS A 255 10.85 -5.30 -19.19
C HIS A 255 10.79 -6.71 -18.60
N LEU A 256 9.99 -6.92 -17.54
CA LEU A 256 9.77 -8.25 -16.97
C LEU A 256 9.30 -9.26 -18.03
N LEU A 257 8.26 -8.92 -18.81
CA LEU A 257 7.77 -9.79 -19.88
C LEU A 257 8.81 -10.05 -20.97
N GLN A 258 9.66 -9.08 -21.28
CA GLN A 258 10.74 -9.27 -22.25
C GLN A 258 11.82 -10.23 -21.72
N MET A 259 12.25 -10.05 -20.47
CA MET A 259 13.32 -10.85 -19.85
C MET A 259 12.90 -12.30 -19.56
N THR A 260 11.60 -12.55 -19.46
CA THR A 260 11.02 -13.87 -19.12
C THR A 260 10.41 -14.61 -20.31
N ARG A 261 10.42 -13.99 -21.50
CA ARG A 261 9.87 -14.60 -22.72
C ARG A 261 10.61 -15.89 -23.06
N ASP A 262 9.84 -16.95 -23.31
CA ASP A 262 10.33 -18.27 -23.73
C ASP A 262 11.33 -18.90 -22.74
N LYS A 263 11.26 -18.51 -21.45
CA LYS A 263 12.09 -19.06 -20.38
C LYS A 263 11.34 -20.16 -19.64
N GLU A 264 11.86 -21.38 -19.65
CA GLU A 264 11.22 -22.54 -18.99
C GLU A 264 11.04 -22.36 -17.47
N TRP A 265 11.97 -21.62 -16.84
CA TRP A 265 11.94 -21.29 -15.42
C TRP A 265 10.90 -20.22 -15.03
N ALA A 266 10.26 -19.57 -16.01
CA ALA A 266 9.32 -18.47 -15.79
C ALA A 266 7.90 -18.85 -16.20
N ASP A 267 6.93 -18.47 -15.38
CA ASP A 267 5.52 -18.38 -15.74
C ASP A 267 5.03 -16.95 -15.50
N VAL A 268 5.27 -16.08 -16.47
CA VAL A 268 4.98 -14.64 -16.38
C VAL A 268 4.01 -14.27 -17.50
N GLN A 269 2.83 -13.75 -17.12
CA GLN A 269 1.77 -13.44 -18.07
C GLN A 269 1.05 -12.14 -17.74
N GLU A 270 0.64 -11.41 -18.78
CA GLU A 270 -0.26 -10.25 -18.66
C GLU A 270 -1.66 -10.73 -18.23
N VAL A 271 -2.27 -10.01 -17.29
CA VAL A 271 -3.71 -10.13 -17.01
C VAL A 271 -4.40 -8.88 -17.49
N ARG A 272 -5.34 -9.04 -18.42
CA ARG A 272 -6.15 -7.94 -18.94
C ARG A 272 -7.43 -7.78 -18.15
N TRP A 273 -7.71 -6.55 -17.76
CA TRP A 273 -8.88 -6.20 -16.97
C TRP A 273 -9.95 -5.59 -17.87
N ARG A 274 -11.20 -6.02 -17.71
CA ARG A 274 -12.37 -5.41 -18.38
C ARG A 274 -12.63 -4.02 -17.83
N ASN A 275 -12.49 -3.86 -16.51
CA ASN A 275 -12.66 -2.61 -15.78
C ASN A 275 -11.81 -2.64 -14.50
N ARG A 276 -11.95 -1.65 -13.61
CA ARG A 276 -11.14 -1.53 -12.38
C ARG A 276 -11.28 -2.73 -11.42
N THR A 277 -12.34 -3.53 -11.53
CA THR A 277 -12.67 -4.59 -10.57
C THR A 277 -12.74 -6.01 -11.15
N HIS A 278 -12.97 -6.14 -12.46
CA HIS A 278 -13.23 -7.43 -13.12
C HIS A 278 -12.23 -7.74 -14.25
N VAL A 279 -11.79 -8.99 -14.29
CA VAL A 279 -10.93 -9.54 -15.35
C VAL A 279 -11.69 -9.61 -16.68
N ALA A 280 -10.98 -9.47 -17.81
CA ALA A 280 -11.56 -9.60 -19.13
C ALA A 280 -11.98 -11.06 -19.42
N SER A 281 -13.10 -11.23 -20.12
CA SER A 281 -13.56 -12.55 -20.57
C SER A 281 -12.49 -13.21 -21.45
N GLY A 282 -12.14 -14.47 -21.15
CA GLY A 282 -11.08 -15.21 -21.83
C GLY A 282 -9.71 -15.17 -21.15
N GLU A 283 -9.50 -14.30 -20.15
CA GLU A 283 -8.26 -14.21 -19.36
C GLU A 283 -8.33 -15.03 -18.05
N THR A 284 -9.43 -15.75 -17.82
CA THR A 284 -9.64 -16.53 -16.58
C THR A 284 -8.61 -17.64 -16.38
N SER A 285 -8.00 -18.15 -17.45
CA SER A 285 -6.89 -19.10 -17.34
C SER A 285 -5.57 -18.45 -16.92
N ASN A 286 -5.42 -17.15 -17.21
CA ASN A 286 -4.19 -16.40 -16.93
C ASN A 286 -4.27 -15.73 -15.56
N ALA A 287 -5.46 -15.30 -15.14
CA ALA A 287 -5.71 -14.73 -13.83
C ALA A 287 -5.61 -15.80 -12.72
N LEU A 288 -4.75 -15.55 -11.73
CA LEU A 288 -4.64 -16.37 -10.53
C LEU A 288 -5.15 -15.60 -9.31
N SER A 289 -5.85 -16.29 -8.40
CA SER A 289 -6.19 -15.73 -7.10
C SER A 289 -4.93 -15.49 -6.28
N MET A 290 -4.98 -14.61 -5.27
CA MET A 290 -3.83 -14.43 -4.37
C MET A 290 -3.43 -15.73 -3.66
N VAL A 291 -4.39 -16.62 -3.41
CA VAL A 291 -4.14 -17.93 -2.79
C VAL A 291 -3.35 -18.85 -3.71
N ASP A 292 -3.73 -18.90 -5.00
CA ASP A 292 -3.07 -19.77 -5.98
C ASP A 292 -1.65 -19.36 -6.30
N HIS A 293 -1.26 -18.10 -6.02
CA HIS A 293 0.15 -17.68 -6.14
C HIS A 293 1.04 -18.50 -5.22
N CYS A 294 0.61 -18.85 -4.00
CA CYS A 294 1.44 -19.60 -3.06
C CYS A 294 1.72 -21.05 -3.48
N ASN A 295 1.16 -21.52 -4.60
CA ASN A 295 1.56 -22.78 -5.23
C ASN A 295 2.93 -22.70 -5.92
N TYR A 296 3.56 -21.53 -6.04
CA TYR A 296 4.84 -21.34 -6.73
C TYR A 296 5.99 -21.06 -5.76
N GLN A 297 7.18 -21.56 -6.06
CA GLN A 297 8.37 -21.35 -5.24
C GLN A 297 8.91 -19.92 -5.33
N PHE A 298 8.72 -19.24 -6.47
CA PHE A 298 9.27 -17.91 -6.71
C PHE A 298 8.16 -16.95 -7.17
N LEU A 299 7.98 -15.85 -6.45
CA LEU A 299 6.92 -14.86 -6.69
C LEU A 299 7.53 -13.51 -7.03
N ILE A 300 7.34 -13.05 -8.26
CA ILE A 300 7.85 -11.75 -8.68
C ILE A 300 6.86 -10.66 -8.25
N HIS A 301 7.36 -9.64 -7.57
CA HIS A 301 6.65 -8.42 -7.26
C HIS A 301 7.14 -7.28 -8.18
N THR A 302 6.19 -6.47 -8.65
CA THR A 302 6.47 -5.28 -9.45
C THR A 302 5.64 -4.09 -9.01
N GLU A 303 6.24 -2.91 -9.06
CA GLU A 303 5.54 -1.64 -8.90
C GLU A 303 4.42 -1.47 -9.93
N GLY A 304 3.41 -0.70 -9.55
CA GLY A 304 2.26 -0.33 -10.38
C GLY A 304 2.38 1.11 -10.82
N ARG A 305 1.27 1.87 -10.78
CA ARG A 305 1.34 3.32 -11.02
C ARG A 305 2.30 4.01 -10.05
N SER A 306 2.32 3.51 -8.82
CA SER A 306 3.29 3.81 -7.76
C SER A 306 3.74 2.47 -7.17
N TYR A 307 3.39 2.19 -5.91
CA TYR A 307 3.44 0.86 -5.34
C TYR A 307 2.46 -0.12 -6.03
N SER A 308 2.51 -1.38 -5.62
CA SER A 308 1.52 -2.38 -6.01
C SER A 308 1.01 -3.11 -4.78
N GLY A 309 -0.28 -2.92 -4.44
CA GLY A 309 -0.92 -3.57 -3.30
C GLY A 309 -0.87 -5.12 -3.30
N ARG A 310 -0.38 -5.77 -4.37
CA ARG A 310 -0.07 -7.21 -4.43
C ARG A 310 1.03 -7.63 -3.45
N GLY A 311 2.04 -6.78 -3.19
CA GLY A 311 3.27 -7.15 -2.47
C GLY A 311 3.00 -7.85 -1.13
N LYS A 312 2.16 -7.22 -0.30
CA LYS A 312 1.76 -7.79 1.00
C LYS A 312 1.16 -9.20 0.90
N TYR A 313 0.44 -9.54 -0.17
CA TYR A 313 -0.15 -10.87 -0.29
C TYR A 313 0.89 -11.93 -0.71
N LEU A 314 1.83 -11.58 -1.59
CA LEU A 314 2.93 -12.49 -1.96
C LEU A 314 3.83 -12.80 -0.76
N LEU A 315 4.08 -11.78 0.07
CA LEU A 315 4.85 -11.90 1.30
C LEU A 315 4.16 -12.74 2.40
N ASN A 316 2.88 -13.10 2.23
CA ASN A 316 2.23 -14.08 3.11
C ASN A 316 2.52 -15.54 2.71
N CYS A 317 3.03 -15.81 1.51
CA CYS A 317 3.42 -17.16 1.10
C CYS A 317 4.80 -17.52 1.68
N GLU A 318 5.01 -18.80 2.01
CA GLU A 318 6.35 -19.38 2.18
C GLU A 318 6.99 -19.63 0.80
N SER A 319 7.15 -18.55 0.04
CA SER A 319 7.76 -18.51 -1.29
C SER A 319 8.89 -17.48 -1.30
N VAL A 320 9.85 -17.63 -2.21
CA VAL A 320 10.87 -16.60 -2.45
C VAL A 320 10.22 -15.43 -3.18
N THR A 321 10.09 -14.30 -2.50
CA THR A 321 9.64 -13.06 -3.14
C THR A 321 10.81 -12.37 -3.83
N ILE A 322 10.66 -12.11 -5.12
CA ILE A 322 11.65 -11.40 -5.95
C ILE A 322 11.13 -9.99 -6.23
N MET A 323 11.89 -8.97 -5.86
CA MET A 323 11.52 -7.57 -6.07
C MET A 323 12.60 -6.86 -6.88
N HIS A 324 12.20 -6.07 -7.86
CA HIS A 324 13.15 -5.16 -8.50
C HIS A 324 13.57 -4.05 -7.53
N LYS A 325 14.69 -3.35 -7.80
CA LYS A 325 15.03 -2.11 -7.10
C LYS A 325 13.86 -1.14 -7.20
N ARG A 326 13.29 -0.80 -6.05
CA ARG A 326 12.06 -0.01 -5.92
C ARG A 326 12.36 1.47 -5.85
N GLU A 327 11.41 2.27 -6.33
CA GLU A 327 11.39 3.72 -6.15
C GLU A 327 10.40 4.12 -5.06
N TRP A 328 9.30 3.35 -4.94
CA TRP A 328 8.23 3.61 -4.00
C TRP A 328 8.43 2.87 -2.68
N ILE A 329 8.19 3.59 -1.59
CA ILE A 329 8.34 3.08 -0.23
C ILE A 329 6.95 2.75 0.33
N GLU A 330 6.82 1.56 0.91
CA GLU A 330 5.64 1.09 1.65
C GLU A 330 6.03 0.84 3.12
N PRO A 331 5.06 0.85 4.07
CA PRO A 331 5.33 0.66 5.50
C PRO A 331 6.21 -0.54 5.86
N HIS A 332 5.99 -1.69 5.23
CA HIS A 332 6.69 -2.93 5.55
C HIS A 332 8.06 -3.06 4.85
N HIS A 333 8.47 -2.09 4.02
CA HIS A 333 9.76 -2.17 3.34
C HIS A 333 10.97 -2.03 4.27
N SER A 334 10.78 -1.46 5.47
CA SER A 334 11.87 -1.32 6.46
C SER A 334 12.37 -2.65 7.03
N VAL A 335 11.62 -3.75 6.86
CA VAL A 335 12.00 -5.09 7.35
C VAL A 335 12.48 -6.02 6.23
N LEU A 336 12.69 -5.49 5.02
CA LEU A 336 13.28 -6.26 3.92
C LEU A 336 14.80 -6.40 4.10
N ILE A 337 15.29 -7.63 4.00
CA ILE A 337 16.69 -8.00 4.16
C ILE A 337 17.14 -8.71 2.88
N ALA A 338 18.00 -8.04 2.11
CA ALA A 338 18.38 -8.49 0.76
C ALA A 338 19.51 -9.52 0.74
N THR A 339 20.31 -9.62 1.81
CA THR A 339 21.51 -10.45 1.85
C THR A 339 21.75 -11.04 3.25
N GLY A 340 22.66 -12.02 3.33
CA GLY A 340 23.06 -12.64 4.59
C GLY A 340 22.11 -13.75 5.08
N PRO A 341 22.35 -14.30 6.29
CA PRO A 341 21.60 -15.44 6.82
C PRO A 341 20.10 -15.17 7.02
N HIS A 342 19.73 -13.91 7.25
CA HIS A 342 18.36 -13.46 7.45
C HIS A 342 17.72 -12.92 6.16
N GLN A 343 18.33 -13.16 5.00
CA GLN A 343 17.76 -12.77 3.71
C GLN A 343 16.32 -13.27 3.61
N ASN A 344 15.37 -12.35 3.35
CA ASN A 344 13.94 -12.63 3.33
C ASN A 344 13.26 -12.22 2.01
N PHE A 345 14.03 -11.70 1.05
CA PHE A 345 13.62 -11.50 -0.32
C PHE A 345 14.83 -11.48 -1.25
N VAL A 346 14.59 -11.52 -2.56
CA VAL A 346 15.64 -11.39 -3.58
C VAL A 346 15.44 -10.07 -4.30
N GLU A 347 16.40 -9.16 -4.16
CA GLU A 347 16.42 -7.93 -4.95
C GLU A 347 17.01 -8.18 -6.34
N VAL A 348 16.45 -7.61 -7.40
CA VAL A 348 16.94 -7.65 -8.79
C VAL A 348 17.05 -6.22 -9.35
N GLU A 349 17.80 -6.03 -10.44
CA GLU A 349 17.87 -4.74 -11.12
C GLU A 349 16.49 -4.26 -11.58
N ARG A 350 16.34 -2.93 -11.71
CA ARG A 350 15.03 -2.32 -12.02
C ARG A 350 14.47 -2.81 -13.35
N ASP A 351 15.32 -3.15 -14.31
CA ASP A 351 14.94 -3.68 -15.63
C ASP A 351 14.96 -5.21 -15.71
N PHE A 352 15.20 -5.91 -14.60
CA PHE A 352 15.32 -7.36 -14.50
C PHE A 352 16.50 -7.97 -15.27
N SER A 353 17.54 -7.19 -15.60
CA SER A 353 18.70 -7.68 -16.36
C SER A 353 19.42 -8.86 -15.70
N ASP A 354 19.38 -8.95 -14.37
CA ASP A 354 20.03 -9.97 -13.55
C ASP A 354 19.06 -11.05 -13.00
N LEU A 355 17.78 -11.00 -13.37
CA LEU A 355 16.73 -11.90 -12.88
C LEU A 355 17.05 -13.37 -13.20
N GLU A 356 17.43 -13.68 -14.45
CA GLU A 356 17.69 -15.05 -14.86
C GLU A 356 18.86 -15.67 -14.08
N SER A 357 19.93 -14.92 -13.85
CA SER A 357 21.07 -15.40 -13.07
C SER A 357 20.64 -15.73 -11.64
N LYS A 358 19.94 -14.81 -10.98
CA LYS A 358 19.51 -14.97 -9.59
C LYS A 358 18.52 -16.12 -9.40
N VAL A 359 17.59 -16.32 -10.35
CA VAL A 359 16.68 -17.47 -10.30
C VAL A 359 17.46 -18.77 -10.50
N LYS A 360 18.37 -18.86 -11.48
CA LYS A 360 19.18 -20.07 -11.71
C LYS A 360 20.07 -20.40 -10.51
N ASP A 361 20.66 -19.40 -9.87
CA ASP A 361 21.48 -19.60 -8.68
C ASP A 361 20.66 -20.24 -7.54
N LEU A 362 19.40 -19.82 -7.36
CA LEU A 362 18.50 -20.40 -6.35
C LEU A 362 17.95 -21.76 -6.75
N LEU A 363 17.76 -22.03 -8.04
CA LEU A 363 17.40 -23.35 -8.53
C LEU A 363 18.55 -24.37 -8.30
N ASN A 364 19.80 -23.91 -8.35
CA ASN A 364 20.98 -24.73 -8.08
C ASN A 364 21.28 -24.87 -6.57
N ASP A 365 20.64 -24.08 -5.71
CA ASP A 365 20.75 -24.16 -4.25
C ASP A 365 19.35 -24.11 -3.59
N PRO A 366 18.60 -25.23 -3.65
CA PRO A 366 17.23 -25.30 -3.13
C PRO A 366 17.13 -25.05 -1.62
N GLU A 367 18.17 -25.42 -0.85
CA GLU A 367 18.19 -25.18 0.60
C GLU A 367 18.28 -23.69 0.91
N ARG A 368 19.11 -22.95 0.18
CA ARG A 368 19.14 -21.49 0.28
C ARG A 368 17.81 -20.86 -0.15
N ALA A 369 17.21 -21.31 -1.24
CA ALA A 369 15.91 -20.81 -1.69
C ALA A 369 14.82 -21.02 -0.62
N LYS A 370 14.78 -22.22 -0.04
CA LYS A 370 13.86 -22.58 1.05
C LYS A 370 14.11 -21.75 2.31
N ALA A 371 15.37 -21.49 2.66
CA ALA A 371 15.72 -20.63 3.79
C ALA A 371 15.21 -19.20 3.60
N ILE A 372 15.38 -18.62 2.41
CA ILE A 372 14.86 -17.27 2.09
C ILE A 372 13.33 -17.25 2.18
N ALA A 373 12.65 -18.26 1.64
CA ALA A 373 11.20 -18.38 1.69
C ALA A 373 10.67 -18.45 3.14
N ARG A 374 11.33 -19.26 3.99
CA ARG A 374 11.01 -19.34 5.42
C ARG A 374 11.25 -18.04 6.15
N ASN A 375 12.40 -17.40 5.93
CA ASN A 375 12.70 -16.09 6.50
C ASN A 375 11.66 -15.04 6.08
N SER A 376 11.22 -15.06 4.81
CA SER A 376 10.12 -14.23 4.30
C SER A 376 8.85 -14.47 5.11
N ALA A 377 8.40 -15.73 5.21
CA ALA A 377 7.16 -16.05 5.91
C ALA A 377 7.23 -15.68 7.40
N THR A 378 8.31 -16.04 8.11
CA THR A 378 8.50 -15.68 9.51
C THR A 378 8.52 -14.17 9.72
N THR A 379 9.20 -13.41 8.85
CA THR A 379 9.25 -11.95 8.97
C THR A 379 7.89 -11.32 8.66
N PHE A 380 7.28 -11.67 7.54
CA PHE A 380 6.12 -10.95 7.02
C PHE A 380 4.82 -11.58 7.50
N ARG A 381 4.52 -12.81 7.06
CA ARG A 381 3.27 -13.54 7.39
C ARG A 381 3.03 -13.64 8.90
N ASP A 382 4.07 -14.04 9.63
CA ASP A 382 3.98 -14.41 11.04
C ASP A 382 4.25 -13.24 12.00
N GLN A 383 4.68 -12.08 11.48
CA GLN A 383 5.02 -10.92 12.30
C GLN A 383 4.56 -9.60 11.70
N TYR A 384 5.27 -9.05 10.71
CA TYR A 384 5.12 -7.66 10.26
C TYR A 384 3.92 -7.38 9.33
N LEU A 385 3.19 -8.40 8.90
CA LEU A 385 1.93 -8.30 8.15
C LEU A 385 0.73 -8.90 8.90
N SER A 386 0.89 -9.17 10.21
CA SER A 386 -0.15 -9.69 11.09
C SER A 386 -1.24 -8.64 11.43
N PRO A 387 -2.45 -9.07 11.84
CA PRO A 387 -3.49 -8.21 12.39
C PRO A 387 -3.00 -7.27 13.49
N ALA A 388 -2.18 -7.79 14.42
CA ALA A 388 -1.58 -6.98 15.48
C ALA A 388 -0.68 -5.87 14.93
N SER A 389 0.18 -6.19 13.95
CA SER A 389 1.09 -5.20 13.34
C SER A 389 0.34 -4.03 12.70
N GLN A 390 -0.81 -4.30 12.07
CA GLN A 390 -1.64 -3.27 11.44
C GLN A 390 -2.22 -2.30 12.46
N ALA A 391 -2.83 -2.81 13.54
CA ALA A 391 -3.36 -1.95 14.60
C ALA A 391 -2.24 -1.18 15.31
N CYS A 392 -1.10 -1.83 15.56
CA CYS A 392 0.09 -1.19 16.13
C CYS A 392 0.61 -0.04 15.24
N TYR A 393 0.69 -0.22 13.92
CA TYR A 393 1.11 0.83 12.99
C TYR A 393 0.20 2.05 13.05
N TRP A 394 -1.11 1.85 12.97
CA TRP A 394 -2.08 2.95 13.05
C TRP A 394 -1.97 3.71 14.38
N ARG A 395 -1.86 3.01 15.51
CA ARG A 395 -1.69 3.63 16.83
C ARG A 395 -0.38 4.41 16.94
N HIS A 396 0.70 3.85 16.41
CA HIS A 396 2.01 4.50 16.40
C HIS A 396 1.99 5.76 15.54
N LEU A 397 1.40 5.70 14.35
CA LEU A 397 1.20 6.84 13.45
C LEU A 397 0.41 7.96 14.13
N ILE A 398 -0.73 7.63 14.77
CA ILE A 398 -1.57 8.60 15.50
C ILE A 398 -0.77 9.27 16.64
N LYS A 399 -0.06 8.49 17.45
CA LYS A 399 0.76 9.00 18.56
C LYS A 399 1.92 9.86 18.06
N ALA A 400 2.59 9.45 16.99
CA ALA A 400 3.71 10.17 16.39
C ALA A 400 3.26 11.50 15.76
N TRP A 401 2.17 11.47 14.99
CA TRP A 401 1.56 12.65 14.41
C TRP A 401 1.20 13.70 15.47
N ALA A 402 0.60 13.29 16.59
CA ALA A 402 0.22 14.19 17.69
C ALA A 402 1.42 14.97 18.28
N LYS A 403 2.64 14.42 18.22
CA LYS A 403 3.85 15.10 18.74
C LYS A 403 4.23 16.34 17.93
N VAL A 404 3.90 16.34 16.63
CA VAL A 404 4.36 17.35 15.66
C VAL A 404 3.22 18.07 14.93
N SER A 405 1.97 17.87 15.35
CA SER A 405 0.79 18.52 14.80
C SER A 405 0.08 19.42 15.82
N PHE A 406 -0.87 20.21 15.33
CA PHE A 406 -1.75 21.04 16.16
C PHE A 406 -2.81 20.19 16.87
N ALA A 407 -3.28 20.65 18.04
CA ALA A 407 -4.42 20.05 18.71
C ALA A 407 -5.73 20.46 17.99
N PRO A 408 -6.65 19.53 17.68
CA PRO A 408 -7.88 19.85 16.98
C PRO A 408 -8.76 20.79 17.81
N LYS A 409 -9.50 21.67 17.12
CA LYS A 409 -10.63 22.41 17.71
C LYS A 409 -11.91 21.66 17.33
N PRO A 410 -12.48 20.81 18.19
CA PRO A 410 -13.56 19.91 17.78
C PRO A 410 -14.92 20.60 17.63
N TRP A 411 -15.08 21.82 18.15
CA TRP A 411 -16.36 22.53 18.14
C TRP A 411 -16.31 23.76 17.23
N VAL A 412 -17.41 24.03 16.55
CA VAL A 412 -17.65 25.22 15.74
C VAL A 412 -18.97 25.88 16.15
N MET A 413 -19.05 27.20 16.02
CA MET A 413 -20.29 27.95 16.26
C MET A 413 -21.03 28.10 14.93
N ILE A 414 -22.23 27.51 14.83
CA ILE A 414 -23.10 27.62 13.67
C ILE A 414 -24.44 28.18 14.13
N SER A 415 -24.80 29.36 13.62
CA SER A 415 -26.03 30.07 14.00
C SER A 415 -26.20 30.21 15.52
N GLY A 416 -25.11 30.59 16.21
CA GLY A 416 -25.10 30.78 17.67
C GLY A 416 -25.12 29.49 18.50
N LYS A 417 -25.15 28.31 17.88
CA LYS A 417 -25.09 27.01 18.58
C LYS A 417 -23.73 26.37 18.42
N LYS A 418 -23.21 25.83 19.52
CA LYS A 418 -21.98 25.03 19.53
C LYS A 418 -22.29 23.65 18.94
N GLN A 419 -21.64 23.32 17.82
CA GLN A 419 -21.80 22.05 17.12
C GLN A 419 -20.44 21.35 17.02
N LEU A 420 -20.44 20.02 17.12
CA LEU A 420 -19.23 19.24 16.89
C LEU A 420 -18.90 19.26 15.40
N ARG A 421 -17.63 19.42 15.04
CA ARG A 421 -17.17 19.40 13.65
C ARG A 421 -17.15 17.97 13.12
N GLY A 422 -17.62 17.81 11.89
CA GLY A 422 -17.61 16.55 11.16
C GLY A 422 -18.77 15.62 11.46
N VAL A 423 -18.84 14.56 10.67
CA VAL A 423 -19.82 13.47 10.81
C VAL A 423 -19.15 12.32 11.57
N PRO A 424 -19.75 11.78 12.65
CA PRO A 424 -19.25 10.56 13.30
C PRO A 424 -19.13 9.42 12.27
N PHE A 425 -18.06 8.63 12.35
CA PHE A 425 -17.81 7.55 11.39
C PHE A 425 -18.97 6.56 11.30
N GLU A 426 -19.61 6.23 12.43
CA GLU A 426 -20.78 5.33 12.48
C GLU A 426 -22.00 5.87 11.70
N THR A 427 -22.10 7.19 11.48
CA THR A 427 -23.14 7.82 10.65
C THR A 427 -22.69 8.01 9.21
N PHE A 428 -21.37 8.05 8.97
CA PHE A 428 -20.79 8.28 7.65
C PHE A 428 -20.86 7.03 6.75
N VAL A 429 -20.74 5.83 7.34
CA VAL A 429 -20.69 4.54 6.62
C VAL A 429 -22.03 4.01 6.12
#